data_AF-A0A2I0FLY4-F1
#
_entry.id   AF-A0A2I0FLY4-F1
#
_cell.length_a   1.000
_cell.length_b   1.000
_cell.length_c   1.000
_cell.angle_alpha   90.00
_cell.angle_beta   90.00
_cell.angle_gamma   90.00
#
_symmetry.space_group_name_H-M   'P 1'
#
loop_
_entity.id
_entity.type
_entity.pdbx_description
1 polymer ?
#
loop_
_entity_poly.entity_id
_entity_poly.type
_entity_poly.pdbx_seq_one_letter_code
_entity_poly.pdbx_strand_id
1 'polypeptide(L)'
;MKQIADTTSHIIFFQLDDGDFGYARLLKGLNGKFKIDHAGYGSGFLNSSYQVIETNKGEYLILYGENPDLTVDHVLATALSGEYDITFDISDDQRFLQSVKIPSDVERAFPVDLTFYDEGDNLIE
;
A
#
# COMPACT_ATOMS: atom_id res chain seq x y z
N MET A 1 -13.71 -1.06 2.87
CA MET A 1 -13.43 -1.43 1.46
C MET A 1 -13.29 -0.15 0.67
N LYS A 2 -12.24 -0.01 -0.14
CA LYS A 2 -11.95 1.15 -0.99
C LYS A 2 -11.74 0.68 -2.43
N GLN A 3 -12.27 1.39 -3.43
CA GLN A 3 -11.95 1.11 -4.83
C GLN A 3 -10.62 1.79 -5.17
N ILE A 4 -9.73 1.11 -5.90
CA ILE A 4 -8.49 1.73 -6.37
C ILE A 4 -8.83 2.54 -7.61
N ALA A 5 -8.82 3.86 -7.47
CA ALA A 5 -9.25 4.79 -8.52
C ALA A 5 -10.56 4.30 -9.17
N ASP A 6 -10.64 4.38 -10.49
CA ASP A 6 -11.77 3.84 -11.28
C ASP A 6 -11.42 2.48 -11.91
N THR A 7 -10.76 1.57 -11.18
CA THR A 7 -10.42 0.22 -11.64
C THR A 7 -11.46 -0.81 -11.19
N THR A 8 -11.36 -2.06 -11.66
CA THR A 8 -12.17 -3.17 -11.12
C THR A 8 -11.67 -3.70 -9.78
N SER A 9 -10.48 -3.25 -9.33
CA SER A 9 -9.84 -3.65 -8.09
C SER A 9 -10.37 -2.85 -6.91
N HIS A 10 -10.73 -3.57 -5.86
CA HIS A 10 -11.10 -3.04 -4.56
C HIS A 10 -10.20 -3.62 -3.50
N ILE A 11 -10.03 -2.89 -2.41
CA ILE A 11 -9.11 -3.23 -1.35
C ILE A 11 -9.80 -3.18 0.00
N ILE A 12 -9.43 -4.14 0.84
CA ILE A 12 -9.83 -4.18 2.24
C ILE A 12 -8.57 -4.24 3.10
N PHE A 13 -8.64 -3.51 4.20
CA PHE A 13 -7.68 -3.55 5.28
C PHE A 13 -8.38 -4.21 6.47
N PHE A 14 -7.74 -5.20 7.07
CA PHE A 14 -8.28 -5.96 8.19
C PHE A 14 -7.19 -6.21 9.23
N GLN A 15 -7.62 -6.50 10.45
CA GLN A 15 -6.75 -6.86 11.56
C GLN A 15 -6.99 -8.33 11.91
N LEU A 16 -5.91 -9.06 12.17
CA LEU A 16 -5.92 -10.43 12.65
C LEU A 16 -6.07 -10.46 14.18
N ASP A 17 -6.42 -11.63 14.72
CA ASP A 17 -6.65 -11.80 16.17
C ASP A 17 -5.38 -11.59 17.01
N ASP A 18 -4.20 -11.78 16.43
CA ASP A 18 -2.89 -11.54 17.04
C ASP A 18 -2.46 -10.06 16.99
N GLY A 19 -3.25 -9.20 16.33
CA GLY A 19 -3.00 -7.77 16.20
C GLY A 19 -2.35 -7.36 14.89
N ASP A 20 -1.82 -8.31 14.11
CA ASP A 20 -1.21 -8.04 12.82
C ASP A 20 -2.24 -7.49 11.82
N PHE A 21 -1.74 -6.73 10.84
CA PHE A 21 -2.58 -6.14 9.83
C PHE A 21 -2.41 -6.80 8.47
N GLY A 22 -3.54 -6.94 7.79
CA GLY A 22 -3.62 -7.57 6.50
C GLY A 22 -4.41 -6.78 5.48
N TYR A 23 -4.17 -7.18 4.25
CA TYR A 23 -4.74 -6.61 3.06
C TYR A 23 -5.39 -7.72 2.24
N ALA A 24 -6.54 -7.43 1.63
CA ALA A 24 -7.02 -8.26 0.52
C ALA A 24 -7.46 -7.42 -0.67
N ARG A 25 -7.15 -7.95 -1.85
CA ARG A 25 -7.66 -7.49 -3.13
C ARG A 25 -8.94 -8.23 -3.48
N LEU A 26 -9.98 -7.48 -3.76
CA LEU A 26 -11.25 -7.93 -4.30
C LEU A 26 -11.37 -7.50 -5.76
N LEU A 27 -11.81 -8.39 -6.63
CA LEU A 27 -12.14 -8.09 -8.02
C LEU A 27 -13.65 -8.08 -8.20
N LYS A 28 -14.20 -6.98 -8.74
CA LYS A 28 -15.62 -6.88 -9.08
C LYS A 28 -15.87 -7.47 -10.48
N GLY A 29 -16.64 -8.55 -10.54
CA GLY A 29 -17.06 -9.17 -11.80
C GLY A 29 -18.19 -8.41 -12.49
N LEU A 30 -18.46 -8.76 -13.76
CA LEU A 30 -19.57 -8.19 -14.55
C LEU A 30 -20.94 -8.46 -13.93
N ASN A 31 -21.08 -9.54 -13.16
CA ASN A 31 -22.29 -9.86 -12.39
C ASN A 31 -22.47 -9.00 -11.13
N GLY A 32 -21.60 -8.01 -10.91
CA GLY A 32 -21.61 -7.12 -9.75
C GLY A 32 -21.07 -7.75 -8.45
N LYS A 33 -20.71 -9.04 -8.46
CA LYS A 33 -20.19 -9.76 -7.29
C LYS A 33 -18.67 -9.60 -7.17
N PHE A 34 -18.19 -9.68 -5.93
CA PHE A 34 -16.77 -9.63 -5.62
C PHE A 34 -16.18 -11.03 -5.45
N LYS A 35 -14.95 -11.21 -5.91
CA LYS A 35 -14.11 -12.37 -5.62
C LYS A 35 -12.85 -11.88 -4.89
N ILE A 36 -12.43 -12.58 -3.83
CA ILE A 36 -11.10 -12.40 -3.25
C ILE A 36 -10.08 -12.95 -4.25
N ASP A 37 -9.23 -12.06 -4.75
CA ASP A 37 -8.17 -12.38 -5.69
C ASP A 37 -6.89 -12.75 -4.95
N HIS A 38 -6.54 -11.93 -3.96
CA HIS A 38 -5.38 -12.11 -3.11
C HIS A 38 -5.68 -11.61 -1.69
N ALA A 39 -5.11 -12.28 -0.69
CA ALA A 39 -5.10 -11.82 0.69
C ALA A 39 -3.76 -12.18 1.32
N GLY A 40 -3.23 -11.27 2.13
CA GLY A 40 -1.98 -11.44 2.85
C GLY A 40 -1.95 -10.55 4.08
N TYR A 41 -0.95 -10.76 4.91
CA TYR A 41 -0.65 -9.90 6.06
C TYR A 41 0.85 -9.66 6.12
N GLY A 42 1.24 -8.62 6.83
CA GLY A 42 2.64 -8.23 6.99
C GLY A 42 2.90 -7.74 8.41
N SER A 43 4.12 -7.99 8.88
CA SER A 43 4.58 -7.67 10.23
C SER A 43 5.81 -6.75 10.20
N GLY A 44 5.79 -5.74 9.32
CA GLY A 44 6.87 -4.76 9.20
C GLY A 44 6.84 -3.71 10.32
N PHE A 45 7.71 -2.69 10.23
CA PHE A 45 7.66 -1.54 11.13
C PHE A 45 6.24 -0.91 11.09
N LEU A 46 5.65 -0.68 12.28
CA LEU A 46 4.26 -0.25 12.43
C LEU A 46 3.23 -1.12 11.67
N ASN A 47 3.44 -2.45 11.69
CA ASN A 47 2.60 -3.43 10.99
C ASN A 47 2.36 -3.07 9.52
N SER A 48 3.34 -2.40 8.92
CA SER A 48 3.24 -1.90 7.56
C SER A 48 3.78 -2.90 6.56
N SER A 49 3.23 -2.83 5.35
CA SER A 49 3.71 -3.58 4.21
C SER A 49 3.14 -2.95 2.92
N TYR A 50 3.60 -3.45 1.79
CA TYR A 50 3.15 -2.99 0.48
C TYR A 50 2.75 -4.16 -0.41
N GLN A 51 2.02 -3.85 -1.48
CA GLN A 51 1.77 -4.76 -2.59
C GLN A 51 1.84 -4.00 -3.90
N VAL A 52 2.51 -4.58 -4.90
CA VAL A 52 2.38 -4.15 -6.30
C VAL A 52 1.30 -5.01 -6.93
N ILE A 53 0.25 -4.37 -7.47
CA ILE A 53 -0.84 -5.09 -8.11
C ILE A 53 -1.04 -4.61 -9.55
N GLU A 54 -1.25 -5.57 -10.45
CA GLU A 54 -1.65 -5.26 -11.82
C GLU A 54 -3.17 -5.08 -11.90
N THR A 55 -3.62 -3.96 -12.46
CA THR A 55 -5.05 -3.65 -12.65
C THR A 55 -5.39 -3.50 -14.12
N ASN A 56 -6.68 -3.36 -14.46
CA ASN A 56 -7.09 -3.04 -15.83
C ASN A 56 -6.69 -1.63 -16.31
N LYS A 57 -5.97 -0.85 -15.48
CA LYS A 57 -5.43 0.47 -15.81
C LYS A 57 -3.92 0.58 -15.54
N GLY A 58 -3.22 -0.56 -15.47
CA GLY A 58 -1.79 -0.67 -15.17
C GLY A 58 -1.51 -0.99 -13.69
N GLU A 59 -0.23 -0.93 -13.33
CA GLU A 59 0.25 -1.31 -12.00
C GLU A 59 0.02 -0.21 -10.96
N TYR A 60 -0.29 -0.64 -9.74
CA TYR A 60 -0.46 0.23 -8.58
C TYR A 60 0.36 -0.31 -7.41
N LEU A 61 1.02 0.61 -6.72
CA LEU A 61 1.62 0.35 -5.42
C LEU A 61 0.57 0.64 -4.34
N ILE A 62 0.34 -0.34 -3.47
CA ILE A 62 -0.55 -0.24 -2.32
C ILE A 62 0.32 -0.22 -1.08
N LEU A 63 0.14 0.78 -0.22
CA LEU A 63 0.76 0.89 1.09
C LEU A 63 -0.31 0.72 2.17
N TYR A 64 -0.04 -0.11 3.18
CA TYR A 64 -0.94 -0.32 4.30
C TYR A 64 -0.18 -0.54 5.60
N GLY A 65 -0.82 -0.21 6.73
CA GLY A 65 -0.21 -0.31 8.06
C GLY A 65 -0.89 0.62 9.06
N GLU A 66 -0.19 0.90 10.16
CA GLU A 66 -0.64 1.82 11.19
C GLU A 66 0.39 2.88 11.53
N ASN A 67 -0.06 3.96 12.15
CA ASN A 67 0.77 5.04 12.69
C ASN A 67 0.08 5.54 13.97
N PRO A 68 -0.07 4.68 14.99
CA PRO A 68 -1.00 4.91 16.10
C PRO A 68 -0.71 6.20 16.87
N ASP A 69 0.57 6.52 17.02
CA ASP A 69 1.08 7.68 17.73
C ASP A 69 1.33 8.90 16.81
N LEU A 70 1.02 8.78 15.52
CA LEU A 70 1.21 9.83 14.50
C LEU A 70 2.64 10.39 14.48
N THR A 71 3.63 9.50 14.63
CA THR A 71 5.06 9.89 14.67
C THR A 71 5.71 9.90 13.30
N VAL A 72 5.14 9.16 12.34
CA VAL A 72 5.60 9.16 10.94
C VAL A 72 4.79 10.19 10.17
N ASP A 73 5.48 11.07 9.45
CA ASP A 73 4.86 12.04 8.55
C ASP A 73 4.62 11.43 7.17
N HIS A 74 5.65 10.81 6.61
CA HIS A 74 5.56 10.19 5.29
C HIS A 74 6.44 8.94 5.15
N VAL A 75 6.07 8.13 4.16
CA VAL A 75 6.81 6.92 3.76
C VAL A 75 7.29 7.11 2.34
N LEU A 76 8.60 6.95 2.13
CA LEU A 76 9.21 6.86 0.81
C LEU A 76 9.26 5.39 0.37
N ALA A 77 8.63 5.09 -0.76
CA ALA A 77 8.69 3.81 -1.41
C ALA A 77 9.61 3.89 -2.64
N THR A 78 10.76 3.22 -2.57
CA THR A 78 11.79 3.23 -3.62
C THR A 78 11.87 1.85 -4.27
N ALA A 79 11.70 1.80 -5.59
CA ALA A 79 11.91 0.56 -6.32
C ALA A 79 13.39 0.14 -6.24
N LEU A 80 13.69 -1.13 -5.93
CA LEU A 80 15.09 -1.60 -5.94
C LEU A 80 15.75 -1.55 -7.32
N SER A 81 14.95 -1.41 -8.38
CA SER A 81 15.44 -1.14 -9.73
C SER A 81 15.98 0.28 -9.92
N GLY A 82 15.63 1.21 -9.03
CA GLY A 82 15.93 2.64 -9.15
C GLY A 82 15.04 3.39 -10.15
N GLU A 83 13.94 2.77 -10.60
CA GLU A 83 13.09 3.32 -11.65
C GLU A 83 12.02 4.29 -11.15
N TYR A 84 11.68 4.25 -9.86
CA TYR A 84 10.78 5.21 -9.25
C TYR A 84 11.00 5.37 -7.75
N ASP A 85 10.59 6.55 -7.29
CA ASP A 85 10.40 6.92 -5.89
C ASP A 85 8.98 7.47 -5.73
N ILE A 86 8.23 6.99 -4.75
CA ILE A 86 6.88 7.46 -4.46
C ILE A 86 6.73 7.74 -2.97
N THR A 87 6.31 8.96 -2.63
CA THR A 87 6.03 9.36 -1.26
C THR A 87 4.55 9.21 -0.94
N PHE A 88 4.26 8.62 0.21
CA PHE A 88 2.93 8.56 0.82
C PHE A 88 2.91 9.43 2.07
N ASP A 89 2.03 10.44 2.11
CA ASP A 89 1.76 11.23 3.31
C ASP A 89 0.81 10.44 4.22
N ILE A 90 1.25 10.13 5.44
CA ILE A 90 0.49 9.41 6.46
C ILE A 90 0.45 10.16 7.80
N SER A 91 0.74 11.46 7.77
CA SER A 91 0.92 12.34 8.94
C SER A 91 -0.31 12.37 9.85
N ASP A 92 -1.50 12.31 9.25
CA ASP A 92 -2.79 12.32 9.95
C ASP A 92 -3.46 10.93 10.03
N ASP A 93 -2.81 9.87 9.52
CA ASP A 93 -3.42 8.55 9.33
C ASP A 93 -3.00 7.55 10.41
N GLN A 94 -3.76 7.44 11.51
CA GLN A 94 -3.51 6.40 12.54
C GLN A 94 -3.51 4.97 11.97
N ARG A 95 -4.23 4.76 10.88
CA ARG A 95 -4.26 3.55 10.07
C ARG A 95 -4.31 3.96 8.61
N PHE A 96 -3.35 3.53 7.81
CA PHE A 96 -3.27 3.93 6.40
C PHE A 96 -3.59 2.77 5.47
N LEU A 97 -4.29 3.10 4.39
CA LEU A 97 -4.52 2.25 3.22
C LEU A 97 -4.54 3.14 1.98
N GLN A 98 -3.35 3.32 1.42
CA GLN A 98 -3.11 4.21 0.30
C GLN A 98 -2.74 3.43 -0.96
N SER A 99 -3.00 4.04 -2.11
CA SER A 99 -2.75 3.43 -3.41
C SER A 99 -2.35 4.51 -4.39
N VAL A 100 -1.29 4.26 -5.14
CA VAL A 100 -0.76 5.17 -6.14
C VAL A 100 -0.46 4.40 -7.42
N LYS A 101 -0.69 5.02 -8.57
CA LYS A 101 -0.39 4.40 -9.86
C LYS A 101 1.11 4.46 -10.11
N ILE A 102 1.69 3.33 -10.49
CA ILE A 102 3.11 3.27 -10.89
C ILE A 102 3.24 3.84 -12.31
N PRO A 103 4.28 4.64 -12.61
CA PRO A 103 4.53 5.13 -13.97
C PRO A 103 4.59 3.99 -14.99
N SER A 104 3.99 4.18 -16.16
CA SER A 104 3.81 3.10 -17.15
C SER A 104 5.08 2.69 -17.89
N ASP A 105 6.15 3.46 -17.74
CA ASP A 105 7.48 3.24 -18.30
C ASP A 105 8.40 2.44 -17.37
N VAL A 106 7.95 2.12 -16.15
CA VAL A 106 8.66 1.25 -15.21
C VAL A 106 8.61 -0.20 -15.71
N GLU A 107 9.77 -0.80 -15.93
CA GLU A 107 9.92 -2.20 -16.33
C GLU A 107 9.90 -3.14 -15.12
N ARG A 108 10.46 -2.71 -13.98
CA ARG A 108 10.52 -3.52 -12.75
C ARG A 108 9.94 -2.76 -11.58
N ALA A 109 8.67 -3.03 -11.32
CA ALA A 109 7.94 -2.39 -10.23
C ALA A 109 8.19 -2.98 -8.84
N PHE A 110 8.77 -4.20 -8.77
CA PHE A 110 9.03 -4.97 -7.55
C PHE A 110 10.46 -5.54 -7.58
N PRO A 111 11.16 -5.67 -6.42
CA PRO A 111 10.75 -5.27 -5.07
C PRO A 111 10.94 -3.77 -4.77
N VAL A 112 10.32 -3.33 -3.68
CA VAL A 112 10.30 -1.95 -3.17
C VAL A 112 10.82 -1.93 -1.74
N ASP A 113 11.66 -0.96 -1.42
CA ASP A 113 12.05 -0.63 -0.04
C ASP A 113 11.13 0.48 0.50
N LEU A 114 10.76 0.37 1.77
CA LEU A 114 9.99 1.39 2.48
C LEU A 114 10.89 2.06 3.50
N THR A 115 10.93 3.39 3.45
CA THR A 115 11.71 4.23 4.36
C THR A 115 10.77 5.24 5.02
N PHE A 116 10.85 5.38 6.34
CA PHE A 116 9.91 6.14 7.16
C PHE A 116 10.56 7.41 7.69
N TYR A 117 9.85 8.53 7.63
CA TYR A 117 10.35 9.84 8.04
C TYR A 117 9.41 10.55 9.00
N ASP A 118 9.97 11.34 9.91
CA ASP A 118 9.20 12.31 10.71
C ASP A 118 8.94 13.62 9.93
N GLU A 119 8.17 14.54 10.53
CA GLU A 119 7.84 15.87 9.95
C GLU A 119 9.10 16.72 9.66
N GLY A 120 10.22 16.44 10.34
CA GLY A 120 11.49 17.12 10.16
C GLY A 120 12.39 16.49 9.10
N ASP A 121 11.87 15.58 8.27
CA ASP A 121 12.61 14.77 7.29
C ASP A 121 13.71 13.88 7.92
N ASN A 122 13.61 13.56 9.21
CA ASN A 122 14.54 12.64 9.85
C ASN A 122 14.12 11.20 9.60
N LEU A 123 15.08 10.37 9.21
CA LEU A 123 14.89 8.94 9.06
C LEU A 123 14.52 8.29 10.40
N ILE A 124 13.44 7.52 10.40
CA ILE A 124 12.99 6.68 11.52
C ILE A 124 13.42 5.23 11.32
N GLU A 125 13.11 4.66 10.15
CA GLU A 125 13.37 3.26 9.75
C GLU A 125 13.63 3.19 8.24
#